data_AF-A0A388P8Q1-F1
#
_entry.id   AF-A0A388P8Q1-F1
#
_cell.length_a   1.000
_cell.length_b   1.000
_cell.length_c   1.000
_cell.angle_alpha   90.00
_cell.angle_beta   90.00
_cell.angle_gamma   90.00
#
_symmetry.space_group_name_H-M   'P 1'
#
loop_
_entity.id
_entity.type
_entity.pdbx_description
1 polymer ?
#
loop_
_entity_poly.entity_id
_entity_poly.type
_entity_poly.pdbx_seq_one_letter_code
_entity_poly.pdbx_strand_id
1 'polypeptide(L)' 'MAIGTSGNQFKNAPGAGLIMAHLIDQVENGADHDNQAVVYQCTKSKSAINLGTFSRKRARNLTSGTVMG' A
#
# COMPACT_ATOMS: atom_id res chain seq x y z
N MET A 1 7.40 -4.18 2.62
CA MET A 1 7.25 -5.01 3.84
C MET A 1 5.82 -4.83 4.33
N ALA A 2 5.11 -5.92 4.65
CA ALA A 2 3.75 -5.88 5.18
C ALA A 2 3.71 -6.49 6.58
N ILE A 3 3.70 -5.64 7.61
CA ILE A 3 3.69 -6.00 9.04
C ILE A 3 2.75 -5.07 9.81
N GLY A 4 2.44 -5.40 11.08
CA GLY A 4 1.70 -4.51 11.97
C GLY A 4 0.18 -4.60 11.88
N THR A 5 -0.38 -5.81 11.70
CA THR A 5 -1.83 -6.05 11.58
C THR A 5 -2.60 -6.08 12.91
N SER A 6 -1.95 -5.76 14.03
CA SER A 6 -2.52 -5.74 15.40
C SER A 6 -3.38 -6.96 15.77
N GLY A 7 -3.02 -8.16 15.29
CA GLY A 7 -3.76 -9.41 15.54
C GLY A 7 -4.85 -9.77 14.51
N ASN A 8 -5.08 -8.94 13.49
CA ASN A 8 -6.12 -9.18 12.47
C ASN A 8 -5.59 -9.87 11.19
N GLN A 9 -4.40 -10.49 11.25
CA GLN A 9 -3.75 -11.09 10.07
C GLN A 9 -4.58 -12.18 9.40
N PHE A 10 -5.38 -12.95 10.14
CA PHE A 10 -6.23 -14.00 9.55
C PHE A 10 -7.19 -13.45 8.50
N LYS A 11 -7.77 -12.26 8.74
CA LYS A 11 -8.72 -11.64 7.81
C LYS A 11 -8.02 -10.86 6.70
N ASN A 12 -6.87 -10.26 7.02
CA ASN A 12 -6.29 -9.20 6.20
C ASN A 12 -5.07 -9.66 5.39
N ALA A 13 -4.40 -10.74 5.79
CA ALA A 13 -3.16 -11.21 5.16
C ALA A 13 -3.31 -11.49 3.66
N PRO A 14 -4.40 -12.10 3.16
CA PRO A 14 -4.56 -12.30 1.71
C PRO A 14 -4.59 -10.97 0.94
N GLY A 15 -5.30 -9.96 1.46
CA GLY A 15 -5.35 -8.64 0.86
C GLY A 15 -4.00 -7.94 0.87
N ALA A 16 -3.29 -7.99 2.01
CA ALA A 16 -1.94 -7.44 2.12
C ALA A 16 -0.95 -8.15 1.16
N GLY A 17 -1.07 -9.47 1.00
CA GLY A 17 -0.26 -10.26 0.08
C GLY A 17 -0.48 -9.85 -1.38
N LEU A 18 -1.73 -9.71 -1.83
CA LEU A 18 -2.05 -9.27 -3.18
C LEU A 18 -1.51 -7.85 -3.48
N ILE A 19 -1.68 -6.93 -2.53
CA ILE A 19 -1.17 -5.56 -2.67
C ILE A 19 0.36 -5.56 -2.76
N MET A 20 1.04 -6.34 -1.91
CA MET A 20 2.50 -6.45 -1.93
C MET A 20 3.02 -7.08 -3.22
N ALA A 21 2.37 -8.15 -3.72
CA ALA A 21 2.75 -8.78 -4.97
C ALA A 21 2.64 -7.80 -6.15
N HIS A 22 1.52 -7.07 -6.24
CA HIS A 22 1.33 -6.03 -7.27
C HIS A 22 2.37 -4.92 -7.18
N LEU A 23 2.68 -4.45 -5.97
CA LEU A 23 3.70 -3.42 -5.79
C LEU A 23 5.10 -3.89 -6.22
N ILE A 24 5.47 -5.12 -5.85
CA ILE A 24 6.76 -5.70 -6.22
C ILE A 24 6.86 -5.85 -7.74
N ASP A 25 5.86 -6.47 -8.36
CA ASP A 25 5.83 -6.67 -9.82
C ASP A 25 5.95 -5.34 -10.60
N GLN A 26 5.20 -4.32 -10.20
CA GLN A 26 5.28 -3.00 -10.84
C GLN A 26 6.68 -2.37 -10.71
N VAL A 27 7.30 -2.44 -9.53
CA VAL A 27 8.64 -1.89 -9.30
C VAL A 27 9.70 -2.68 -10.04
N GLU A 28 9.60 -4.01 -10.07
CA GLU A 28 10.51 -4.88 -10.84
C GLU A 28 10.41 -4.63 -12.35
N ASN A 29 9.22 -4.25 -12.83
CA ASN A 29 8.98 -3.81 -14.21
C ASN A 29 9.37 -2.34 -14.48
N GLY A 30 10.04 -1.66 -13.54
CA GLY A 30 10.61 -0.33 -13.72
C GLY A 30 9.72 0.84 -13.29
N ALA A 31 8.59 0.59 -12.64
CA ALA A 31 7.79 1.68 -12.06
C ALA A 31 8.54 2.36 -10.90
N ASP A 32 8.67 3.68 -10.97
CA ASP A 32 9.21 4.48 -9.87
C ASP A 32 8.10 4.82 -8.87
N HIS A 33 7.82 3.89 -7.95
CA HIS A 33 6.77 4.05 -6.94
C HIS A 33 6.91 5.32 -6.09
N ASP A 34 8.13 5.80 -5.88
CA ASP A 34 8.40 6.96 -5.02
C ASP A 34 8.03 8.29 -5.70
N ASN A 35 8.23 8.39 -7.01
CA ASN A 35 7.88 9.58 -7.80
C ASN A 35 6.51 9.47 -8.48
N GLN A 36 6.10 8.25 -8.85
CA GLN A 36 4.84 7.91 -9.50
C GLN A 36 4.17 6.78 -8.73
N ALA A 37 3.23 7.15 -7.87
CA ALA A 37 2.60 6.20 -6.96
C ALA A 37 1.91 5.06 -7.72
N VAL A 38 2.27 3.83 -7.36
CA VAL A 38 1.56 2.62 -7.81
C VAL A 38 0.15 2.62 -7.22
N VAL A 39 -0.84 2.34 -8.04
CA VAL A 39 -2.24 2.21 -7.64
C VAL A 39 -2.66 0.75 -7.76
N TYR A 40 -3.24 0.22 -6.68
CA TYR A 40 -3.83 -1.12 -6.67
C TYR A 40 -5.33 -1.04 -6.89
N GLN A 41 -5.84 -1.77 -7.88
CA GLN A 41 -7.27 -1.81 -8.20
C GLN A 41 -7.95 -3.01 -7.53
N CYS A 42 -8.88 -2.74 -6.61
CA CYS A 42 -9.62 -3.77 -5.91
C CYS A 42 -10.64 -4.43 -6.82
N THR A 43 -10.47 -5.72 -7.10
CA THR A 43 -11.35 -6.48 -8.01
C THR A 43 -12.81 -6.55 -7.56
N LYS A 44 -13.06 -6.69 -6.25
CA LYS A 44 -14.41 -6.86 -5.70
C LYS A 44 -15.12 -5.53 -5.45
N SER A 45 -14.45 -4.58 -4.80
CA SER A 45 -15.05 -3.29 -4.44
C SER A 45 -14.95 -2.24 -5.54
N LYS A 46 -14.15 -2.50 -6.60
CA LYS A 46 -13.82 -1.55 -7.68
C LYS A 46 -13.16 -0.26 -7.19
N SER A 47 -12.67 -0.24 -5.96
CA SER A 47 -11.97 0.90 -5.38
C SER A 47 -10.50 0.91 -5.78
N ALA A 48 -9.92 2.10 -5.93
CA ALA A 48 -8.50 2.28 -6.14
C ALA A 48 -7.80 2.58 -4.81
N ILE A 49 -6.70 1.88 -4.52
CA ILE A 49 -5.84 2.17 -3.37
C ILE A 49 -4.55 2.78 -3.89
N ASN A 50 -4.32 4.06 -3.57
CA ASN A 50 -3.07 4.73 -3.85
C ASN A 50 -2.01 4.28 -2.83
N LEU A 51 -1.02 3.52 -3.28
CA LEU A 51 0.01 2.96 -2.42
C LEU A 51 1.09 4.00 -2.03
N GLY A 52 1.13 5.16 -2.69
CA GLY A 52 2.05 6.25 -2.37
C GLY A 52 1.85 6.80 -0.95
N THR A 53 0.65 6.64 -0.38
CA THR A 53 0.35 6.91 1.04
C THR A 53 1.26 6.12 1.99
N PHE A 54 1.80 4.99 1.55
CA PHE A 54 2.70 4.14 2.32
C PHE A 54 4.16 4.28 1.91
N SER A 55 4.50 5.18 0.97
CA SER A 55 5.89 5.45 0.61
C SER A 55 6.67 5.96 1.84
N ARG A 56 7.95 5.59 1.89
CA ARG A 56 8.92 6.08 2.89
C ARG A 56 9.32 7.53 2.63
N LYS A 57 9.17 8.02 1.39
CA LYS A 57 9.49 9.39 0.98
C LYS A 57 8.28 10.32 1.00
N ARG A 58 7.12 9.85 1.45
CA ARG A 58 5.91 10.68 1.52
C ARG A 58 6.13 11.91 2.40
N ALA A 59 5.50 13.02 2.03
CA ALA A 59 5.47 14.20 2.89
C ALA A 59 4.78 13.87 4.23
N ARG A 60 5.26 14.48 5.32
CA ARG A 60 4.64 14.33 6.63
C ARG A 60 3.22 14.90 6.60
N ASN A 61 2.25 14.12 7.06
CA ASN A 61 0.88 14.59 7.21
C ASN A 61 0.73 15.44 8.49
N LEU A 62 -0.10 16.49 8.45
CA LEU A 62 -0.38 17.43 9.56
C LEU A 62 -1.61 17.01 10.38
N THR A 63 -1.70 15.72 10.65
CA THR A 63 -2.86 15.07 11.29
C THR A 63 -2.45 14.47 12.65
N SER A 64 -3.26 13.59 13.23
CA SER A 64 -3.06 12.98 14.55
C SER A 64 -1.72 12.22 14.74
N GLY A 65 -0.94 12.02 13.69
CA GLY A 65 0.30 11.25 13.69
C GLY A 65 0.08 9.74 13.60
N THR A 66 -1.13 9.30 13.22
CA THR A 66 -1.39 7.87 13.02
C THR A 66 -0.83 7.40 11.68
N VAL A 67 -0.78 6.09 11.45
CA VAL A 67 -0.34 5.51 10.17
C VAL A 67 -1.13 6.07 8.97
N MET A 68 -2.43 6.34 9.16
CA MET A 68 -3.31 6.89 8.14
C MET A 68 -3.40 8.42 8.15
N GLY A 69 -2.75 9.06 9.12
CA GLY A 69 -2.93 10.48 9.41
C GLY A 69 -3.18 10.72 10.87
#